data_AF-A0A067CGX8-F1
#
_entry.id   AF-A0A067CGX8-F1
#
_cell.length_a   1.000
_cell.length_b   1.000
_cell.length_c   1.000
_cell.angle_alpha   90.00
_cell.angle_beta   90.00
_cell.angle_gamma   90.00
#
_symmetry.space_group_name_H-M   'P 1'
#
loop_
_entity.id
_entity.type
_entity.pdbx_description
1 polymer ?
#
loop_
_entity_poly.entity_id
_entity_poly.type
_entity_poly.pdbx_seq_one_letter_code
_entity_poly.pdbx_strand_id
1 'polypeptide(L)'
;MDVTIMCQVCNHPNDMLTPVCVSDNCGDALPGFDKKIKILLRRLDQFNKAHAAAGSVADNSNTSMLVQTLQHELEVTKQRAAELEAELNTVTEALADASMHRRGTLAHVGSSSDMDAERKRLAEERKELDTMRRLFTSLQTIPYIDLSQFRYQERLPGGGNFEFQVGLFDGKRTVLKKLVRNGLGDDVIEHFKSSISLMAKLDGAGGTVVTLYGASGLGQASPMMYMEHMERGDLRSFLHTTSPSAVSWKTRLEIALNVSKAIAKMHSLDLIHRDLSSYHVLLNERNVAKVTGFSSAREKDLEQMMTNGVGDFRWAAPETMNGSGHYSETVDIYALGLLLIELDTHAVPYSSYKDRQGRYLGDYMLMDVIRNAVPGQTTITHTFASAPLWYQDLALRCVSLDPNGRPSAVDVVTELQKQLREGSYDNVRSIRRLQKPPPVLNAKISVVRAKNLLDTQAFGVQDPYCRLSLGGRLAKTKVHDNGGCDPKWSQTFPFNNVHPIDMILEINIMNKNLLFDGQIGKVTVPLEETLEKIDAENVYVGWSPVFSRGEMKGHVLLRFEYEGSVASWLEAYAAEMSLFHGVEGHVRDIRQDEVVMKKVTEIFLPRLKDIAAAVANVAGKAA
;
A
#
# COMPACT_ATOMS: atom_id res chain seq x y z
N MET A 1 -31.47 9.07 -16.24
CA MET A 1 -31.06 8.11 -17.29
C MET A 1 -31.96 6.89 -17.15
N ASP A 2 -32.43 6.28 -18.23
CA ASP A 2 -33.24 5.06 -18.15
C ASP A 2 -32.38 3.93 -17.55
N VAL A 3 -32.77 3.42 -16.37
CA VAL A 3 -32.10 2.31 -15.65
C VAL A 3 -32.78 0.96 -15.92
N THR A 4 -33.74 0.94 -16.83
CA THR A 4 -34.49 -0.27 -17.15
C THR A 4 -33.65 -1.19 -18.04
N ILE A 5 -33.67 -2.48 -17.73
CA ILE A 5 -33.13 -3.55 -18.58
C ILE A 5 -34.29 -4.36 -19.16
N MET A 6 -34.29 -4.53 -20.47
CA MET A 6 -35.34 -5.28 -21.15
C MET A 6 -35.00 -6.77 -21.11
N CYS A 7 -35.93 -7.58 -20.61
CA CYS A 7 -35.81 -9.03 -20.69
C CYS A 7 -35.71 -9.45 -22.16
N GLN A 8 -34.69 -10.23 -22.50
CA GLN A 8 -34.47 -10.63 -23.89
C GLN A 8 -35.50 -11.64 -24.41
N VAL A 9 -36.25 -12.28 -23.50
CA VAL A 9 -37.26 -13.29 -23.83
C VAL A 9 -38.65 -12.69 -23.94
N CYS A 10 -39.13 -11.96 -22.92
CA CYS A 10 -40.48 -11.42 -22.91
C CYS A 10 -40.55 -9.90 -23.16
N ASN A 11 -39.40 -9.23 -23.32
CA ASN A 11 -39.31 -7.78 -23.49
C ASN A 11 -40.00 -7.00 -22.37
N HIS A 12 -40.11 -7.58 -21.18
CA HIS A 12 -40.61 -6.88 -20.01
C HIS A 12 -39.52 -5.93 -19.48
N PRO A 13 -39.89 -4.70 -19.10
CA PRO A 13 -38.98 -3.78 -18.41
C PRO A 13 -38.67 -4.28 -17.00
N ASN A 14 -37.40 -4.43 -16.67
CA ASN A 14 -36.95 -4.88 -15.36
C ASN A 14 -35.99 -3.86 -14.75
N ASP A 15 -35.96 -3.81 -13.42
CA ASP A 15 -34.97 -3.03 -12.68
C ASP A 15 -33.57 -3.62 -12.91
N MET A 16 -32.55 -2.75 -13.02
CA MET A 16 -31.18 -3.19 -13.31
C MET A 16 -30.61 -4.17 -12.29
N LEU A 17 -31.08 -4.13 -11.04
CA LEU A 17 -30.63 -4.99 -9.96
C LEU A 17 -31.33 -6.35 -9.95
N THR A 18 -32.42 -6.53 -10.69
CA THR A 18 -33.15 -7.81 -10.70
C THR A 18 -32.34 -8.92 -11.40
N PRO A 19 -32.12 -10.08 -10.77
CA PRO A 19 -31.35 -11.17 -11.37
C PRO A 19 -32.15 -11.99 -12.39
N VAL A 20 -33.48 -11.98 -12.27
CA VAL A 20 -34.42 -12.69 -13.15
C VAL A 20 -35.57 -11.78 -13.53
N CYS A 21 -36.21 -12.07 -14.67
CA CYS A 21 -37.33 -11.29 -15.16
C CYS A 21 -38.55 -11.40 -14.24
N VAL A 22 -39.08 -10.25 -13.80
CA VAL A 22 -40.22 -10.15 -12.87
C VAL A 22 -41.59 -10.23 -13.55
N SER A 23 -41.64 -10.41 -14.88
CA SER A 23 -42.88 -10.64 -15.59
C SER A 23 -43.53 -11.96 -15.15
N ASP A 24 -44.84 -11.93 -14.93
CA ASP A 24 -45.63 -13.12 -14.67
C ASP A 24 -45.34 -14.18 -15.75
N ASN A 25 -44.89 -15.35 -15.32
CA ASN A 25 -44.53 -16.52 -16.14
C ASN A 25 -43.25 -16.43 -17.00
N CYS A 26 -42.35 -15.46 -16.82
CA CYS A 26 -41.06 -15.45 -17.53
C CYS A 26 -39.93 -16.09 -16.72
N GLY A 27 -39.54 -15.49 -15.58
CA GLY A 27 -38.49 -16.01 -14.70
C GLY A 27 -37.10 -16.17 -15.34
N ASP A 28 -36.89 -15.71 -16.58
CA ASP A 28 -35.64 -15.91 -17.31
C ASP A 28 -34.51 -15.09 -16.70
N ALA A 29 -33.30 -15.63 -16.78
CA ALA A 29 -32.11 -14.98 -16.24
C ALA A 29 -31.81 -13.70 -17.02
N LEU A 30 -31.82 -12.57 -16.31
CA LEU A 30 -31.41 -11.30 -16.91
C LEU A 30 -29.88 -11.30 -17.10
N PRO A 31 -29.35 -10.46 -18.02
CA PRO A 31 -27.91 -10.42 -18.28
C PRO A 31 -27.09 -10.31 -16.99
N GLY A 32 -26.07 -11.17 -16.87
CA GLY A 32 -25.16 -11.16 -15.73
C GLY A 32 -24.50 -9.79 -15.49
N PHE A 33 -23.98 -9.62 -14.29
CA PHE A 33 -23.52 -8.34 -13.76
C PHE A 33 -22.54 -7.60 -14.70
N ASP A 34 -21.62 -8.31 -15.35
CA ASP A 34 -20.67 -7.74 -16.31
C ASP A 34 -21.34 -7.09 -17.54
N LYS A 35 -22.45 -7.66 -18.00
CA LYS A 35 -23.24 -7.11 -19.12
C LYS A 35 -24.04 -5.90 -18.66
N LYS A 36 -24.53 -5.88 -17.42
CA LYS A 36 -25.23 -4.73 -16.83
C LYS A 36 -24.32 -3.52 -16.65
N ILE A 37 -23.08 -3.72 -16.17
CA ILE A 37 -22.04 -2.68 -16.14
C ILE A 37 -21.77 -2.11 -17.55
N LYS A 38 -21.63 -2.98 -18.56
CA LYS A 38 -21.39 -2.55 -19.95
C LYS A 38 -22.56 -1.75 -20.54
N ILE A 39 -23.77 -1.93 -20.03
CA ILE A 39 -24.96 -1.14 -20.43
C ILE A 39 -24.91 0.23 -19.75
N LEU A 40 -24.67 0.29 -18.45
CA LEU A 40 -24.54 1.55 -17.69
C LEU A 40 -23.44 2.45 -18.25
N LEU A 41 -22.25 1.88 -18.48
CA LEU A 41 -21.11 2.63 -19.00
C LEU A 41 -21.33 3.12 -20.43
N ARG A 42 -22.07 2.37 -21.26
CA ARG A 42 -22.47 2.84 -22.60
C ARG A 42 -23.47 3.98 -22.52
N ARG A 43 -24.43 3.91 -21.60
CA ARG A 43 -25.40 4.99 -21.40
C ARG A 43 -24.70 6.25 -20.86
N LEU A 44 -23.76 6.09 -19.91
CA LEU A 44 -22.92 7.17 -19.38
C LEU A 44 -22.06 7.84 -20.47
N ASP A 45 -21.42 7.04 -21.32
CA ASP A 45 -20.65 7.52 -22.46
C ASP A 45 -21.52 8.27 -23.49
N GLN A 46 -22.71 7.75 -23.82
CA GLN A 46 -23.67 8.42 -24.71
C GLN A 46 -24.15 9.75 -24.15
N PHE A 47 -24.38 9.82 -22.84
CA PHE A 47 -24.79 11.05 -22.16
C PHE A 47 -23.65 12.08 -22.13
N ASN A 48 -22.43 11.66 -21.81
CA ASN A 48 -21.26 12.54 -21.83
C ASN A 48 -20.99 13.08 -23.24
N LYS A 49 -21.18 12.26 -24.28
CA LYS A 49 -21.08 12.69 -25.69
C LYS A 49 -22.18 13.66 -26.10
N ALA A 50 -23.41 13.43 -25.66
CA ALA A 50 -24.52 14.36 -25.89
C ALA A 50 -24.29 15.70 -25.16
N HIS A 51 -23.68 15.66 -23.97
CA HIS A 51 -23.33 16.85 -23.19
C HIS A 51 -22.15 17.62 -23.81
N ALA A 52 -21.14 16.93 -24.35
CA ALA A 52 -20.02 17.55 -25.06
C ALA A 52 -20.44 18.17 -26.41
N ALA A 53 -21.47 17.62 -27.06
CA ALA A 53 -22.03 18.16 -28.30
C ALA A 53 -22.91 19.41 -28.07
N ALA A 54 -23.48 19.57 -26.87
CA ALA A 54 -24.23 20.75 -26.47
C ALA A 54 -23.28 21.79 -25.85
N GLY A 55 -22.69 22.65 -26.70
CA GLY A 55 -21.79 23.71 -26.28
C GLY A 55 -22.30 24.54 -25.08
N SER A 56 -21.36 24.89 -24.20
CA SER A 56 -21.53 25.27 -22.80
C SER A 56 -22.63 26.28 -22.42
N VAL A 57 -23.08 26.07 -21.16
CA VAL A 57 -23.67 26.99 -20.15
C VAL A 57 -25.18 26.80 -19.92
N ALA A 58 -25.52 25.89 -18.99
CA ALA A 58 -26.53 26.12 -17.95
C ALA A 58 -26.57 24.96 -16.92
N ASP A 59 -26.34 25.35 -15.67
CA ASP A 59 -26.95 24.86 -14.42
C ASP A 59 -26.42 23.59 -13.70
N ASN A 60 -26.05 23.82 -12.43
CA ASN A 60 -25.42 22.92 -11.46
C ASN A 60 -26.39 21.88 -10.85
N SER A 61 -27.58 21.66 -11.43
CA SER A 61 -28.61 20.78 -10.87
C SER A 61 -28.47 19.33 -11.34
N ASN A 62 -28.15 19.09 -12.62
CA ASN A 62 -28.11 17.74 -13.19
C ASN A 62 -26.87 16.93 -12.78
N THR A 63 -25.70 17.55 -12.64
CA THR A 63 -24.48 16.89 -12.16
C THR A 63 -24.58 16.57 -10.67
N SER A 64 -25.19 17.47 -9.88
CA SER A 64 -25.50 17.23 -8.46
C SER A 64 -26.52 16.10 -8.29
N MET A 65 -27.57 16.06 -9.14
CA MET A 65 -28.57 15.00 -9.13
C MET A 65 -27.98 13.64 -9.53
N LEU A 66 -27.05 13.62 -10.48
CA LEU A 66 -26.35 12.41 -10.92
C LEU A 66 -25.37 11.89 -9.86
N VAL A 67 -24.61 12.79 -9.20
CA VAL A 67 -23.76 12.43 -8.05
C VAL A 67 -24.61 11.90 -6.90
N GLN A 68 -25.76 12.52 -6.61
CA GLN A 68 -26.71 12.05 -5.60
C GLN A 68 -27.31 10.68 -5.98
N THR A 69 -27.57 10.44 -7.26
CA THR A 69 -28.10 9.14 -7.74
C THR A 69 -27.04 8.06 -7.61
N LEU A 70 -25.78 8.33 -7.98
CA LEU A 70 -24.67 7.40 -7.80
C LEU A 70 -24.36 7.14 -6.32
N GLN A 71 -24.50 8.16 -5.46
CA GLN A 71 -24.40 8.01 -4.00
C GLN A 71 -25.54 7.16 -3.44
N HIS A 72 -26.75 7.33 -3.95
CA HIS A 72 -27.92 6.53 -3.58
C HIS A 72 -27.75 5.07 -4.01
N GLU A 73 -27.32 4.82 -5.25
CA GLU A 73 -27.04 3.47 -5.76
C GLU A 73 -25.90 2.78 -5.00
N LEU A 74 -24.86 3.51 -4.61
CA LEU A 74 -23.81 3.02 -3.73
C LEU A 74 -24.37 2.61 -2.36
N GLU A 75 -25.28 3.39 -1.80
CA GLU A 75 -25.89 3.09 -0.50
C GLU A 75 -26.82 1.88 -0.57
N VAL A 76 -27.61 1.76 -1.63
CA VAL A 76 -28.42 0.56 -1.93
C VAL A 76 -27.53 -0.68 -2.07
N THR A 77 -26.39 -0.55 -2.76
CA THR A 77 -25.42 -1.65 -2.92
C THR A 77 -24.79 -2.05 -1.58
N LYS A 78 -24.44 -1.08 -0.72
CA LYS A 78 -23.94 -1.36 0.64
C LYS A 78 -25.00 -2.08 1.47
N GLN A 79 -26.25 -1.64 1.39
CA GLN A 79 -27.35 -2.26 2.12
C GLN A 79 -27.56 -3.71 1.68
N ARG A 80 -27.56 -3.98 0.37
CA ARG A 80 -27.69 -5.35 -0.15
C ARG A 80 -26.51 -6.26 0.25
N ALA A 81 -25.30 -5.72 0.28
CA ALA A 81 -24.13 -6.46 0.76
C ALA A 81 -24.26 -6.83 2.25
N ALA A 82 -24.82 -5.95 3.07
CA ALA A 82 -25.09 -6.23 4.48
C ALA A 82 -26.22 -7.26 4.67
N GLU A 83 -27.27 -7.22 3.84
CA GLU A 83 -28.33 -8.23 3.84
C GLU A 83 -27.81 -9.62 3.48
N LEU A 84 -26.99 -9.73 2.42
CA LEU A 84 -26.37 -10.99 2.03
C LEU A 84 -25.40 -11.53 3.08
N GLU A 85 -24.71 -10.65 3.81
CA GLU A 85 -23.87 -11.04 4.94
C GLU A 85 -24.71 -11.61 6.09
N ALA A 86 -25.87 -11.01 6.39
CA ALA A 86 -26.81 -11.54 7.36
C ALA A 86 -27.41 -12.89 6.93
N GLU A 87 -27.77 -13.04 5.65
CA GLU A 87 -28.26 -14.29 5.06
C GLU A 87 -27.16 -15.38 5.13
N LEU A 88 -25.91 -15.05 4.78
CA LEU A 88 -24.78 -15.98 4.85
C LEU A 88 -24.49 -16.43 6.28
N ASN A 89 -24.56 -15.51 7.25
CA ASN A 89 -24.39 -15.84 8.67
C ASN A 89 -25.51 -16.78 9.14
N THR A 90 -26.76 -16.50 8.77
CA THR A 90 -27.92 -17.35 9.10
C THR A 90 -27.76 -18.77 8.56
N VAL A 91 -27.35 -18.92 7.29
CA VAL A 91 -27.12 -20.25 6.68
C VAL A 91 -25.93 -20.96 7.33
N THR A 92 -24.88 -20.21 7.69
CA THR A 92 -23.69 -20.76 8.36
C THR A 92 -24.01 -21.24 9.78
N GLU A 93 -24.81 -20.50 10.53
CA GLU A 93 -25.32 -20.89 11.86
C GLU A 93 -26.22 -22.11 11.77
N ALA A 94 -27.15 -22.16 10.81
CA ALA A 94 -28.01 -23.31 10.58
C ALA A 94 -27.23 -24.58 10.21
N LEU A 95 -26.15 -24.46 9.43
CA LEU A 95 -25.23 -25.56 9.14
C LEU A 95 -24.44 -26.02 10.38
N ALA A 96 -24.02 -25.07 11.23
CA ALA A 96 -23.33 -25.39 12.49
C ALA A 96 -24.28 -26.15 13.45
N ASP A 97 -25.53 -25.71 13.58
CA ASP A 97 -26.56 -26.36 14.40
C ASP A 97 -26.93 -27.75 13.89
N ALA A 98 -27.03 -27.92 12.57
CA ALA A 98 -27.26 -29.22 11.92
C ALA A 98 -26.08 -30.19 12.12
N SER A 99 -24.85 -29.67 12.21
CA SER A 99 -23.65 -30.48 12.49
C SER A 99 -23.60 -30.97 13.95
N MET A 100 -24.15 -30.19 14.89
CA MET A 100 -24.22 -30.47 16.32
C MET A 100 -25.34 -31.47 16.67
N HIS A 101 -26.50 -31.41 15.98
CA HIS A 101 -27.67 -32.26 16.24
C HIS A 101 -27.68 -33.55 15.42
N ARG A 102 -26.77 -34.48 15.73
CA ARG A 102 -26.84 -35.85 15.20
C ARG A 102 -27.83 -36.71 16.01
N ARG A 103 -29.13 -36.48 15.83
CA ARG A 103 -30.29 -37.40 16.01
C ARG A 103 -31.57 -36.61 16.34
N GLY A 104 -32.57 -36.70 15.47
CA GLY A 104 -33.97 -36.40 15.82
C GLY A 104 -34.66 -35.41 14.89
N THR A 105 -35.37 -35.95 13.88
CA THR A 105 -36.57 -35.40 13.23
C THR A 105 -36.74 -33.87 13.19
N LEU A 106 -36.27 -33.25 12.10
CA LEU A 106 -36.79 -31.98 11.59
C LEU A 106 -37.01 -32.13 10.08
N ALA A 107 -38.26 -32.38 9.69
CA ALA A 107 -38.68 -32.67 8.32
C ALA A 107 -38.94 -31.41 7.47
N HIS A 108 -38.31 -30.27 7.78
CA HIS A 108 -38.61 -29.00 7.10
C HIS A 108 -37.41 -28.11 6.74
N VAL A 109 -36.18 -28.57 6.97
CA VAL A 109 -34.97 -27.84 6.57
C VAL A 109 -34.31 -28.62 5.43
N GLY A 110 -33.93 -27.94 4.35
CA GLY A 110 -33.32 -28.53 3.16
C GLY A 110 -32.11 -29.41 3.48
N SER A 111 -31.73 -30.28 2.54
CA SER A 111 -30.61 -31.20 2.79
C SER A 111 -29.31 -30.44 3.08
N SER A 112 -28.42 -31.01 3.89
CA SER A 112 -27.11 -30.39 4.21
C SER A 112 -26.32 -30.03 2.94
N SER A 113 -26.49 -30.77 1.84
CA SER A 113 -25.86 -30.46 0.56
C SER A 113 -26.46 -29.25 -0.14
N ASP A 114 -27.78 -29.02 -0.02
CA ASP A 114 -28.45 -27.86 -0.61
C ASP A 114 -28.08 -26.58 0.14
N MET A 115 -28.00 -26.66 1.48
CA MET A 115 -27.55 -25.55 2.33
C MET A 115 -26.08 -25.19 2.07
N ASP A 116 -25.20 -26.16 1.86
CA ASP A 116 -23.80 -25.92 1.48
C ASP A 116 -23.66 -25.32 0.08
N ALA A 117 -24.51 -25.73 -0.87
CA ALA A 117 -24.55 -25.14 -2.21
C ALA A 117 -25.03 -23.68 -2.16
N GLU A 118 -26.07 -23.39 -1.38
CA GLU A 118 -26.58 -22.03 -1.20
C GLU A 118 -25.57 -21.15 -0.45
N ARG A 119 -24.89 -21.67 0.58
CA ARG A 119 -23.79 -20.97 1.25
C ARG A 119 -22.66 -20.60 0.28
N LYS A 120 -22.26 -21.52 -0.61
CA LYS A 120 -21.24 -21.24 -1.63
C LYS A 120 -21.70 -20.17 -2.62
N ARG A 121 -22.97 -20.24 -3.06
CA ARG A 121 -23.56 -19.25 -3.96
C ARG A 121 -23.60 -17.86 -3.33
N LEU A 122 -24.13 -17.73 -2.11
CA LEU A 122 -24.19 -16.48 -1.36
C LEU A 122 -22.78 -15.91 -1.07
N ALA A 123 -21.81 -16.78 -0.79
CA ALA A 123 -20.42 -16.37 -0.60
C ALA A 123 -19.79 -15.81 -1.88
N GLU A 124 -20.06 -16.40 -3.04
CA GLU A 124 -19.57 -15.89 -4.33
C GLU A 124 -20.28 -14.59 -4.71
N GLU A 125 -21.61 -14.51 -4.55
CA GLU A 125 -22.39 -13.28 -4.80
C GLU A 125 -21.95 -12.12 -3.88
N ARG A 126 -21.68 -12.40 -2.60
CA ARG A 126 -21.09 -11.44 -1.66
C ARG A 126 -19.70 -10.99 -2.11
N LYS A 127 -18.84 -11.92 -2.54
CA LYS A 127 -17.47 -11.63 -3.02
C LYS A 127 -17.49 -10.77 -4.29
N GLU A 128 -18.43 -11.01 -5.19
CA GLU A 128 -18.68 -10.16 -6.35
C GLU A 128 -19.11 -8.75 -5.93
N LEU A 129 -20.11 -8.62 -5.03
CA LEU A 129 -20.58 -7.32 -4.53
C LEU A 129 -19.51 -6.55 -3.74
N ASP A 130 -18.66 -7.24 -3.00
CA ASP A 130 -17.54 -6.63 -2.28
C ASP A 130 -16.49 -6.10 -3.27
N THR A 131 -16.27 -6.81 -4.37
CA THR A 131 -15.40 -6.38 -5.47
C THR A 131 -16.01 -5.16 -6.17
N MET A 132 -17.32 -5.16 -6.43
CA MET A 132 -18.04 -3.99 -6.94
C MET A 132 -17.91 -2.78 -6.02
N ARG A 133 -18.19 -2.95 -4.72
CA ARG A 133 -18.11 -1.86 -3.74
C ARG A 133 -16.70 -1.26 -3.70
N ARG A 134 -15.67 -2.10 -3.72
CA ARG A 134 -14.26 -1.65 -3.74
C ARG A 134 -13.93 -0.93 -5.05
N LEU A 135 -14.39 -1.45 -6.19
CA LEU A 135 -14.22 -0.80 -7.49
C LEU A 135 -14.97 0.53 -7.53
N PHE A 136 -16.27 0.59 -7.23
CA PHE A 136 -17.06 1.83 -7.21
C PHE A 136 -16.49 2.90 -6.25
N THR A 137 -16.08 2.49 -5.04
CA THR A 137 -15.47 3.42 -4.06
C THR A 137 -14.12 3.93 -4.56
N SER A 138 -13.31 3.08 -5.22
CA SER A 138 -12.03 3.50 -5.81
C SER A 138 -12.23 4.34 -7.08
N LEU A 139 -13.23 4.01 -7.91
CA LEU A 139 -13.59 4.67 -9.16
C LEU A 139 -14.15 6.09 -8.94
N GLN A 140 -14.81 6.36 -7.82
CA GLN A 140 -15.22 7.72 -7.43
C GLN A 140 -14.02 8.65 -7.21
N THR A 141 -12.82 8.11 -6.95
CA THR A 141 -11.60 8.89 -6.68
C THR A 141 -10.61 8.94 -7.85
N ILE A 142 -10.75 8.05 -8.85
CA ILE A 142 -9.84 8.01 -10.00
C ILE A 142 -10.27 9.07 -11.02
N PRO A 143 -9.42 10.06 -11.36
CA PRO A 143 -9.75 11.02 -12.40
C PRO A 143 -9.96 10.32 -13.76
N TYR A 144 -11.08 10.58 -14.42
CA TYR A 144 -11.31 10.12 -15.79
C TYR A 144 -10.57 11.03 -16.78
N ILE A 145 -9.81 10.44 -17.70
CA ILE A 145 -9.11 11.17 -18.76
C ILE A 145 -9.65 10.72 -20.11
N ASP A 146 -10.29 11.62 -20.85
CA ASP A 146 -10.68 11.31 -22.22
C ASP A 146 -9.44 11.18 -23.12
N LEU A 147 -9.42 10.19 -24.02
CA LEU A 147 -8.28 9.95 -24.89
C LEU A 147 -7.94 11.17 -25.77
N SER A 148 -8.93 12.01 -26.12
CA SER A 148 -8.70 13.25 -26.88
C SER A 148 -7.87 14.29 -26.12
N GLN A 149 -7.81 14.21 -24.79
CA GLN A 149 -7.00 15.11 -23.95
C GLN A 149 -5.52 14.71 -23.91
N PHE A 150 -5.20 13.47 -24.31
CA PHE A 150 -3.84 12.97 -24.38
C PHE A 150 -3.26 13.18 -25.79
N ARG A 151 -2.24 14.04 -25.89
CA ARG A 151 -1.53 14.28 -27.15
C ARG A 151 -0.34 13.35 -27.26
N TYR A 152 -0.50 12.26 -27.99
CA TYR A 152 0.57 11.31 -28.30
C TYR A 152 1.81 12.00 -28.89
N GLN A 153 3.00 11.56 -28.46
CA GLN A 153 4.29 12.02 -28.98
C GLN A 153 5.12 10.84 -29.50
N GLU A 154 5.32 9.83 -28.67
CA GLU A 154 6.18 8.70 -29.00
C GLU A 154 5.70 7.40 -28.34
N ARG A 155 6.14 6.27 -28.88
CA ARG A 155 5.87 4.95 -28.32
C ARG A 155 7.11 4.48 -27.57
N LEU A 156 6.93 3.99 -26.35
CA LEU A 156 8.00 3.34 -25.61
C LEU A 156 8.08 1.85 -25.98
N PRO A 157 9.26 1.21 -25.86
CA PRO A 157 9.37 -0.23 -25.94
C PRO A 157 8.37 -0.89 -24.97
N GLY A 158 7.49 -1.74 -25.50
CA GLY A 158 6.49 -2.45 -24.72
C GLY A 158 6.91 -3.88 -24.41
N GLY A 159 6.47 -4.41 -23.27
CA GLY A 159 6.65 -5.80 -22.87
C GLY A 159 5.30 -6.47 -22.58
N GLY A 160 5.15 -7.74 -23.00
CA GLY A 160 3.99 -8.58 -22.71
C GLY A 160 2.67 -8.03 -23.28
N ASN A 161 1.68 -7.87 -22.40
CA ASN A 161 0.30 -7.53 -22.72
C ASN A 161 0.01 -6.01 -22.78
N PHE A 162 1.03 -5.17 -22.74
CA PHE A 162 0.88 -3.73 -22.59
C PHE A 162 1.53 -2.93 -23.71
N GLU A 163 0.83 -1.88 -24.13
CA GLU A 163 1.37 -0.83 -24.98
C GLU A 163 1.65 0.42 -24.14
N PHE A 164 2.83 1.00 -24.32
CA PHE A 164 3.26 2.20 -23.61
C PHE A 164 3.47 3.34 -24.59
N GLN A 165 2.89 4.49 -24.30
CA GLN A 165 3.00 5.70 -25.10
C GLN A 165 3.35 6.87 -24.20
N VAL A 166 4.19 7.78 -24.69
CA VAL A 166 4.48 9.06 -24.05
C VAL A 166 3.77 10.15 -24.84
N GLY A 167 3.19 11.09 -24.11
CA GLY A 167 2.49 12.23 -24.67
C GLY A 167 2.34 13.36 -23.66
N LEU A 168 1.50 14.33 -24.01
CA LEU A 168 1.16 15.45 -23.14
C LEU A 168 -0.29 15.33 -22.67
N PHE A 169 -0.49 15.49 -21.37
CA PHE A 169 -1.80 15.64 -20.73
C PHE A 169 -1.70 16.84 -19.77
N ASP A 170 -2.61 17.81 -19.91
CA ASP A 170 -2.59 19.06 -19.12
C ASP A 170 -1.21 19.77 -19.10
N GLY A 171 -0.55 19.81 -20.27
CA GLY A 171 0.79 20.38 -20.42
C GLY A 171 1.94 19.57 -19.79
N LYS A 172 1.65 18.46 -19.11
CA LYS A 172 2.63 17.58 -18.45
C LYS A 172 2.95 16.37 -19.31
N ARG A 173 4.24 16.00 -19.34
CA ARG A 173 4.69 14.75 -19.97
C ARG A 173 4.14 13.56 -19.19
N THR A 174 3.44 12.68 -19.89
CA THR A 174 2.58 11.64 -19.32
C THR A 174 2.80 10.33 -20.05
N VAL A 175 2.85 9.22 -19.31
CA VAL A 175 2.87 7.86 -19.85
C VAL A 175 1.46 7.30 -19.85
N LEU A 176 0.99 6.89 -21.02
CA LEU A 176 -0.19 6.06 -21.20
C LEU A 176 0.24 4.58 -21.23
N LYS A 177 -0.21 3.78 -20.26
CA LYS A 177 -0.13 2.32 -20.30
C LYS A 177 -1.50 1.76 -20.67
N LYS A 178 -1.57 1.07 -21.80
CA LYS A 178 -2.80 0.48 -22.35
C LYS A 178 -2.70 -1.03 -22.36
N LEU A 179 -3.73 -1.71 -21.86
CA LEU A 179 -3.83 -3.17 -21.98
C LEU A 179 -4.24 -3.57 -23.40
N VAL A 180 -3.43 -4.41 -24.05
CA VAL A 180 -3.65 -4.93 -25.41
C VAL A 180 -4.23 -6.34 -25.31
N ARG A 181 -5.40 -6.56 -25.91
CA ARG A 181 -6.11 -7.84 -25.82
C ARG A 181 -5.61 -8.81 -26.90
N ASN A 182 -4.65 -9.66 -26.54
CA ASN A 182 -4.15 -10.75 -27.39
C ASN A 182 -4.61 -12.12 -26.85
N GLY A 183 -5.92 -12.41 -26.89
CA GLY A 183 -6.45 -13.69 -26.40
C GLY A 183 -6.44 -13.87 -24.88
N LEU A 184 -6.34 -12.77 -24.12
CA LEU A 184 -6.29 -12.77 -22.66
C LEU A 184 -7.67 -13.02 -22.02
N GLY A 185 -7.66 -13.75 -20.90
CA GLY A 185 -8.82 -13.95 -20.04
C GLY A 185 -9.26 -12.67 -19.32
N ASP A 186 -10.48 -12.69 -18.78
CA ASP A 186 -11.05 -11.56 -18.05
C ASP A 186 -10.32 -11.30 -16.71
N ASP A 187 -9.60 -12.30 -16.19
CA ASP A 187 -8.72 -12.23 -15.02
C ASP A 187 -7.64 -11.14 -15.17
N VAL A 188 -6.92 -11.13 -16.30
CA VAL A 188 -5.84 -10.16 -16.56
C VAL A 188 -6.38 -8.73 -16.60
N ILE A 189 -7.60 -8.55 -17.12
CA ILE A 189 -8.28 -7.26 -17.17
C ILE A 189 -8.61 -6.79 -15.75
N GLU A 190 -9.16 -7.66 -14.90
CA GLU A 190 -9.50 -7.34 -13.51
C GLU A 190 -8.26 -7.08 -12.63
N HIS A 191 -7.17 -7.81 -12.85
CA HIS A 191 -5.89 -7.53 -12.19
C HIS A 191 -5.35 -6.14 -12.56
N PHE A 192 -5.44 -5.75 -13.83
CA PHE A 192 -5.01 -4.43 -14.26
C PHE A 192 -5.88 -3.31 -13.67
N LYS A 193 -7.21 -3.46 -13.63
CA LYS A 193 -8.11 -2.50 -12.96
C LYS A 193 -7.84 -2.40 -11.46
N SER A 194 -7.56 -3.53 -10.82
CA SER A 194 -7.16 -3.57 -9.41
C SER A 194 -5.86 -2.81 -9.17
N SER A 195 -4.92 -2.88 -10.11
CA SER A 195 -3.66 -2.12 -10.07
C SER A 195 -3.91 -0.60 -10.13
N ILE A 196 -4.78 -0.17 -11.05
CA ILE A 196 -5.17 1.24 -11.20
C ILE A 196 -5.81 1.74 -9.90
N SER A 197 -6.72 0.95 -9.33
CA SER A 197 -7.39 1.27 -8.06
C SER A 197 -6.40 1.40 -6.91
N LEU A 198 -5.41 0.51 -6.84
CA LEU A 198 -4.36 0.57 -5.84
C LEU A 198 -3.46 1.80 -6.00
N MET A 199 -3.03 2.13 -7.22
CA MET A 199 -2.24 3.34 -7.47
C MET A 199 -2.99 4.61 -7.07
N ALA A 200 -4.30 4.66 -7.36
CA ALA A 200 -5.16 5.78 -6.95
C ALA A 200 -5.23 5.92 -5.43
N LYS A 201 -5.38 4.81 -4.70
CA LYS A 201 -5.38 4.80 -3.23
C LYS A 201 -4.04 5.22 -2.63
N LEU A 202 -2.94 4.88 -3.27
CA LEU A 202 -1.60 5.27 -2.82
C LEU A 202 -1.32 6.75 -3.06
N ASP A 203 -1.99 7.38 -4.04
CA ASP A 203 -1.91 8.81 -4.38
C ASP A 203 -0.47 9.35 -4.39
N GLY A 204 0.42 8.63 -5.10
CA GLY A 204 1.83 8.97 -5.19
C GLY A 204 2.66 8.79 -3.90
N ALA A 205 2.06 8.39 -2.79
CA ALA A 205 2.71 8.03 -1.52
C ALA A 205 3.78 9.04 -1.07
N GLY A 206 3.43 10.34 -1.06
CA GLY A 206 4.37 11.41 -0.69
C GLY A 206 5.53 11.61 -1.67
N GLY A 207 5.36 11.18 -2.93
CA GLY A 207 6.34 11.28 -4.01
C GLY A 207 7.25 10.05 -4.17
N THR A 208 6.92 8.92 -3.54
CA THR A 208 7.73 7.69 -3.59
C THR A 208 7.11 6.58 -4.42
N VAL A 209 5.83 6.72 -4.79
CA VAL A 209 5.12 5.86 -5.74
C VAL A 209 4.82 6.67 -7.00
N VAL A 210 4.86 6.02 -8.16
CA VAL A 210 4.49 6.67 -9.44
C VAL A 210 3.06 7.19 -9.35
N THR A 211 2.90 8.48 -9.64
CA THR A 211 1.63 9.19 -9.55
C THR A 211 0.72 8.79 -10.70
N LEU A 212 -0.51 8.38 -10.37
CA LEU A 212 -1.58 8.17 -11.32
C LEU A 212 -2.28 9.51 -11.58
N TYR A 213 -2.26 10.00 -12.82
CA TYR A 213 -3.02 11.18 -13.21
C TYR A 213 -4.48 10.87 -13.50
N GLY A 214 -4.77 9.65 -13.97
CA GLY A 214 -6.12 9.20 -14.22
C GLY A 214 -6.18 7.91 -15.03
N ALA A 215 -7.38 7.51 -15.40
CA ALA A 215 -7.62 6.30 -16.17
C ALA A 215 -8.81 6.47 -17.15
N SER A 216 -8.87 5.59 -18.14
CA SER A 216 -9.95 5.56 -19.12
C SER A 216 -10.24 4.13 -19.58
N GLY A 217 -11.40 3.92 -20.20
CA GLY A 217 -11.81 2.60 -20.68
C GLY A 217 -11.97 1.55 -19.57
N LEU A 218 -12.25 1.94 -18.32
CA LEU A 218 -12.27 1.03 -17.16
C LEU A 218 -13.38 -0.04 -17.20
N GLY A 219 -14.42 0.10 -18.01
CA GLY A 219 -15.35 -1.01 -18.31
C GLY A 219 -15.32 -1.48 -19.75
N GLN A 220 -14.24 -1.15 -20.46
CA GLN A 220 -13.93 -1.70 -21.77
C GLN A 220 -12.93 -2.86 -21.62
N ALA A 221 -12.71 -3.61 -22.69
CA ALA A 221 -11.75 -4.71 -22.70
C ALA A 221 -10.29 -4.26 -22.79
N SER A 222 -10.04 -2.97 -23.04
CA SER A 222 -8.72 -2.35 -23.11
C SER A 222 -8.64 -1.13 -22.20
N PRO A 223 -8.66 -1.33 -20.87
CA PRO A 223 -8.43 -0.25 -19.90
C PRO A 223 -7.07 0.43 -20.12
N MET A 224 -7.01 1.69 -19.73
CA MET A 224 -5.88 2.60 -19.91
C MET A 224 -5.61 3.36 -18.61
N MET A 225 -4.34 3.55 -18.28
CA MET A 225 -3.91 4.37 -17.15
C MET A 225 -2.86 5.40 -17.60
N TYR A 226 -2.97 6.60 -17.04
CA TYR A 226 -2.12 7.75 -17.35
C TYR A 226 -1.31 8.10 -16.10
N MET A 227 0.00 8.12 -16.23
CA MET A 227 0.93 8.29 -15.12
C MET A 227 1.97 9.37 -15.43
N GLU A 228 2.63 9.86 -14.40
CA GLU A 228 3.83 10.67 -14.61
C GLU A 228 4.90 9.93 -15.42
N HIS A 229 5.62 10.67 -16.25
CA HIS A 229 6.74 10.14 -17.02
C HIS A 229 8.03 10.19 -16.18
N MET A 230 8.79 9.09 -16.19
CA MET A 230 10.06 8.95 -15.48
C MET A 230 11.18 8.81 -16.51
N GLU A 231 11.90 9.90 -16.76
CA GLU A 231 12.70 10.08 -17.99
C GLU A 231 13.90 9.14 -18.12
N ARG A 232 14.41 8.60 -17.02
CA ARG A 232 15.54 7.67 -17.03
C ARG A 232 15.10 6.20 -17.11
N GLY A 233 13.79 5.95 -17.19
CA GLY A 233 13.25 4.59 -17.25
C GLY A 233 13.45 3.84 -15.94
N ASP A 234 13.56 2.51 -16.05
CA ASP A 234 13.70 1.62 -14.90
C ASP A 234 15.14 1.55 -14.37
N LEU A 235 15.26 1.23 -13.07
CA LEU A 235 16.53 1.14 -12.36
C LEU A 235 17.42 0.04 -12.94
N ARG A 236 16.86 -1.07 -13.44
CA ARG A 236 17.67 -2.15 -14.04
C ARG A 236 18.41 -1.67 -15.29
N SER A 237 17.70 -0.99 -16.18
CA SER A 237 18.26 -0.35 -17.37
C SER A 237 19.29 0.72 -17.00
N PHE A 238 19.01 1.53 -15.98
CA PHE A 238 19.95 2.52 -15.46
C PHE A 238 21.25 1.89 -14.93
N LEU A 239 21.16 0.85 -14.10
CA LEU A 239 22.33 0.16 -13.54
C LEU A 239 23.12 -0.63 -14.59
N HIS A 240 22.44 -1.14 -15.63
CA HIS A 240 23.10 -1.80 -16.74
C HIS A 240 23.92 -0.84 -17.61
N THR A 241 23.46 0.40 -17.76
CA THR A 241 24.09 1.41 -18.63
C THR A 241 25.09 2.31 -17.88
N THR A 242 25.22 2.17 -16.56
CA THR A 242 26.14 2.94 -15.73
C THR A 242 27.15 2.04 -15.03
N SER A 243 28.38 2.52 -14.83
CA SER A 243 29.34 1.82 -13.97
C SER A 243 29.05 2.10 -12.49
N PRO A 244 29.36 1.17 -11.57
CA PRO A 244 29.27 1.42 -10.13
C PRO A 244 29.93 2.74 -9.71
N SER A 245 31.14 3.01 -10.20
CA SER A 245 31.88 4.23 -9.88
C SER A 245 31.22 5.53 -10.36
N ALA A 246 30.33 5.48 -11.35
CA ALA A 246 29.65 6.65 -11.89
C ALA A 246 28.45 7.10 -11.03
N VAL A 247 27.92 6.21 -10.17
CA VAL A 247 26.78 6.51 -9.31
C VAL A 247 27.28 6.72 -7.88
N SER A 248 27.25 7.97 -7.42
CA SER A 248 27.71 8.34 -6.09
C SER A 248 26.96 7.59 -4.98
N TRP A 249 27.61 7.36 -3.84
CA TRP A 249 26.96 6.74 -2.68
C TRP A 249 25.74 7.51 -2.21
N LYS A 250 25.81 8.85 -2.22
CA LYS A 250 24.65 9.70 -1.94
C LYS A 250 23.45 9.33 -2.83
N THR A 251 23.64 9.27 -4.15
CA THR A 251 22.57 8.92 -5.09
C THR A 251 22.04 7.49 -4.86
N ARG A 252 22.91 6.52 -4.58
CA ARG A 252 22.49 5.14 -4.25
C ARG A 252 21.60 5.10 -3.02
N LEU A 253 21.99 5.83 -1.96
CA LEU A 253 21.23 5.91 -0.72
C LEU A 253 19.91 6.66 -0.90
N GLU A 254 19.86 7.72 -1.72
CA GLU A 254 18.63 8.44 -2.05
C GLU A 254 17.64 7.53 -2.81
N ILE A 255 18.12 6.75 -3.79
CA ILE A 255 17.30 5.75 -4.48
C ILE A 255 16.79 4.70 -3.49
N ALA A 256 17.68 4.11 -2.70
CA ALA A 256 17.33 3.10 -1.69
C ALA A 256 16.29 3.63 -0.68
N LEU A 257 16.45 4.88 -0.23
CA LEU A 257 15.56 5.52 0.71
C LEU A 257 14.16 5.72 0.11
N ASN A 258 14.07 6.21 -1.13
CA ASN A 258 12.77 6.42 -1.78
C ASN A 258 12.02 5.10 -1.99
N VAL A 259 12.71 4.04 -2.42
CA VAL A 259 12.11 2.71 -2.54
C VAL A 259 11.65 2.21 -1.17
N SER A 260 12.49 2.33 -0.14
CA SER A 260 12.14 1.88 1.22
C SER A 260 10.95 2.65 1.80
N LYS A 261 10.85 3.95 1.55
CA LYS A 261 9.69 4.79 1.94
C LYS A 261 8.40 4.35 1.25
N ALA A 262 8.47 4.01 -0.05
CA ALA A 262 7.31 3.49 -0.78
C ALA A 262 6.81 2.17 -0.18
N ILE A 263 7.74 1.24 0.09
CA ILE A 263 7.41 -0.06 0.71
C ILE A 263 6.87 0.12 2.12
N ALA A 264 7.49 0.98 2.94
CA ALA A 264 6.98 1.31 4.27
C ALA A 264 5.56 1.90 4.21
N LYS A 265 5.26 2.74 3.22
CA LYS A 265 3.90 3.27 3.02
C LYS A 265 2.91 2.17 2.62
N MET A 266 3.28 1.25 1.74
CA MET A 266 2.41 0.11 1.41
C MET A 266 2.17 -0.79 2.61
N HIS A 267 3.23 -1.16 3.33
CA HIS A 267 3.15 -1.98 4.54
C HIS A 267 2.29 -1.31 5.60
N SER A 268 2.34 0.02 5.75
CA SER A 268 1.47 0.77 6.68
C SER A 268 -0.03 0.63 6.39
N LEU A 269 -0.38 0.34 5.14
CA LEU A 269 -1.74 0.10 4.68
C LEU A 269 -2.09 -1.39 4.65
N ASP A 270 -1.22 -2.26 5.19
CA ASP A 270 -1.31 -3.72 5.14
C ASP A 270 -1.41 -4.23 3.68
N LEU A 271 -0.58 -3.63 2.81
CA LEU A 271 -0.44 -3.98 1.40
C LEU A 271 0.98 -4.50 1.16
N ILE A 272 1.08 -5.63 0.48
CA ILE A 272 2.37 -6.25 0.09
C ILE A 272 2.56 -6.01 -1.41
N HIS A 273 3.73 -5.52 -1.80
CA HIS A 273 4.06 -5.27 -3.21
C HIS A 273 4.14 -6.58 -4.02
N ARG A 274 4.81 -7.60 -3.46
CA ARG A 274 4.99 -8.96 -3.99
C ARG A 274 5.82 -9.08 -5.28
N ASP A 275 6.07 -7.96 -5.95
CA ASP A 275 6.77 -7.92 -7.23
C ASP A 275 7.88 -6.87 -7.27
N LEU A 276 8.46 -6.56 -6.11
CA LEU A 276 9.46 -5.51 -6.03
C LEU A 276 10.74 -5.98 -6.76
N SER A 277 11.15 -5.26 -7.79
CA SER A 277 12.39 -5.52 -8.54
C SER A 277 12.91 -4.22 -9.15
N SER A 278 14.13 -4.22 -9.69
CA SER A 278 14.71 -3.02 -10.30
C SER A 278 14.02 -2.61 -11.60
N TYR A 279 13.24 -3.50 -12.23
CA TYR A 279 12.33 -3.16 -13.32
C TYR A 279 11.12 -2.33 -12.86
N HIS A 280 10.76 -2.43 -11.58
CA HIS A 280 9.62 -1.77 -10.95
C HIS A 280 10.02 -0.54 -10.12
N VAL A 281 11.26 -0.07 -10.26
CA VAL A 281 11.73 1.20 -9.72
C VAL A 281 12.07 2.11 -10.89
N LEU A 282 11.34 3.21 -11.05
CA LEU A 282 11.56 4.18 -12.12
C LEU A 282 12.32 5.40 -11.62
N LEU A 283 13.16 5.99 -12.47
CA LEU A 283 13.99 7.15 -12.16
C LEU A 283 13.60 8.35 -13.04
N ASN A 284 13.49 9.53 -12.44
CA ASN A 284 13.36 10.78 -13.21
C ASN A 284 14.74 11.35 -13.60
N GLU A 285 14.77 12.47 -14.32
CA GLU A 285 16.03 13.12 -14.75
C GLU A 285 17.04 13.38 -13.62
N ARG A 286 16.53 13.60 -12.40
CA ARG A 286 17.31 13.91 -11.18
C ARG A 286 17.65 12.67 -10.34
N ASN A 287 17.44 11.46 -10.86
CA ASN A 287 17.62 10.19 -10.17
C ASN A 287 16.70 10.00 -8.94
N VAL A 288 15.59 10.74 -8.85
CA VAL A 288 14.56 10.48 -7.83
C VAL A 288 13.83 9.20 -8.23
N ALA A 289 13.90 8.20 -7.35
CA ALA A 289 13.26 6.92 -7.56
C ALA A 289 11.79 6.92 -7.12
N LYS A 290 10.93 6.27 -7.91
CA LYS A 290 9.54 5.95 -7.56
C LYS A 290 9.20 4.51 -7.90
N VAL A 291 8.43 3.86 -7.03
CA VAL A 291 8.01 2.46 -7.21
C VAL A 291 6.76 2.37 -8.09
N THR A 292 6.72 1.36 -8.96
CA THR A 292 5.60 0.95 -9.83
C THR A 292 5.42 -0.57 -9.76
N GLY A 293 4.57 -1.18 -10.59
CA GLY A 293 4.48 -2.67 -10.67
C GLY A 293 3.45 -3.31 -9.74
N PHE A 294 2.37 -2.59 -9.41
CA PHE A 294 1.34 -3.04 -8.46
C PHE A 294 0.37 -4.12 -8.98
N SER A 295 0.70 -4.79 -10.09
CA SER A 295 -0.14 -5.80 -10.74
C SER A 295 -0.34 -7.09 -9.97
N SER A 296 0.51 -7.32 -8.96
CA SER A 296 0.73 -8.63 -8.36
C SER A 296 0.24 -8.71 -6.92
N ALA A 297 -0.43 -7.66 -6.43
CA ALA A 297 -0.79 -7.49 -5.02
C ALA A 297 -1.78 -8.55 -4.48
N ARG A 298 -2.35 -9.44 -5.31
CA ARG A 298 -3.33 -10.45 -4.85
C ARG A 298 -3.09 -11.91 -5.21
N GLU A 299 -2.45 -12.29 -6.31
CA GLU A 299 -2.04 -13.68 -6.57
C GLU A 299 -1.14 -13.70 -7.82
N LYS A 300 -0.01 -14.41 -7.78
CA LYS A 300 0.67 -14.89 -8.99
C LYS A 300 0.68 -16.41 -8.91
N ASP A 301 0.07 -17.05 -9.90
CA ASP A 301 0.35 -18.45 -10.16
C ASP A 301 1.81 -18.60 -10.60
N LEU A 302 2.42 -19.71 -10.20
CA LEU A 302 3.81 -20.04 -10.52
C LEU A 302 4.05 -20.05 -12.05
N GLU A 303 3.02 -20.39 -12.85
CA GLU A 303 3.07 -20.35 -14.32
C GLU A 303 3.06 -18.92 -14.90
N GLN A 304 2.43 -17.95 -14.24
CA GLN A 304 2.46 -16.54 -14.67
C GLN A 304 3.82 -15.87 -14.39
N MET A 305 4.55 -16.33 -13.37
CA MET A 305 5.96 -15.93 -13.17
C MET A 305 6.86 -16.39 -14.33
N MET A 306 6.48 -17.46 -15.04
CA MET A 306 7.27 -18.04 -16.13
C MET A 306 6.98 -17.40 -17.49
N THR A 307 5.77 -16.89 -17.72
CA THR A 307 5.30 -16.41 -19.04
C THR A 307 5.62 -14.94 -19.35
N ASN A 308 5.82 -14.09 -18.33
CA ASN A 308 6.14 -12.67 -18.53
C ASN A 308 7.64 -12.36 -18.80
N GLY A 309 8.43 -13.40 -19.13
CA GLY A 309 9.82 -13.27 -19.56
C GLY A 309 10.81 -13.17 -18.39
N VAL A 310 11.47 -14.28 -18.05
CA VAL A 310 12.87 -14.48 -17.58
C VAL A 310 13.45 -13.51 -16.51
N GLY A 311 12.67 -12.61 -15.89
CA GLY A 311 13.19 -11.51 -15.08
C GLY A 311 12.86 -11.57 -13.58
N ASP A 312 11.62 -11.81 -13.18
CA ASP A 312 11.18 -11.35 -11.84
C ASP A 312 11.48 -12.28 -10.66
N PHE A 313 11.65 -13.59 -10.89
CA PHE A 313 11.85 -14.52 -9.78
C PHE A 313 13.13 -14.25 -8.98
N ARG A 314 14.10 -13.56 -9.59
CA ARG A 314 15.40 -13.24 -9.00
C ARG A 314 15.29 -12.29 -7.82
N TRP A 315 14.21 -11.53 -7.66
CA TRP A 315 13.97 -10.71 -6.47
C TRP A 315 13.01 -11.38 -5.47
N ALA A 316 12.34 -12.45 -5.88
CA ALA A 316 11.34 -13.12 -5.06
C ALA A 316 11.97 -13.86 -3.88
N ALA A 317 11.31 -13.79 -2.73
CA ALA A 317 11.74 -14.49 -1.54
C ALA A 317 11.53 -16.01 -1.69
N PRO A 318 12.38 -16.87 -1.11
CA PRO A 318 12.25 -18.32 -1.21
C PRO A 318 10.84 -18.83 -0.83
N GLU A 319 10.25 -18.27 0.21
CA GLU A 319 8.94 -18.68 0.71
C GLU A 319 7.79 -18.38 -0.26
N THR A 320 7.92 -17.41 -1.17
CA THR A 320 6.88 -17.14 -2.18
C THR A 320 6.84 -18.22 -3.25
N MET A 321 7.93 -18.99 -3.41
CA MET A 321 8.03 -20.02 -4.44
C MET A 321 7.35 -21.34 -4.00
N ASN A 322 7.12 -21.55 -2.71
CA ASN A 322 6.65 -22.83 -2.16
C ASN A 322 5.13 -23.07 -2.25
N GLY A 323 4.38 -22.18 -2.90
CA GLY A 323 2.95 -22.38 -3.20
C GLY A 323 2.03 -22.42 -1.98
N SER A 324 2.55 -22.19 -0.77
CA SER A 324 1.80 -22.29 0.49
C SER A 324 0.79 -21.17 0.69
N GLY A 325 0.80 -20.11 -0.14
CA GLY A 325 -0.14 -18.98 -0.07
C GLY A 325 -0.03 -18.10 1.18
N HIS A 326 0.80 -18.47 2.15
CA HIS A 326 0.95 -17.79 3.43
C HIS A 326 2.34 -17.14 3.52
N TYR A 327 2.45 -15.91 3.06
CA TYR A 327 3.65 -15.09 3.18
C TYR A 327 3.27 -13.67 3.63
N SER A 328 4.21 -12.98 4.28
CA SER A 328 3.98 -11.69 4.95
C SER A 328 4.69 -10.54 4.24
N GLU A 329 4.60 -9.32 4.77
CA GLU A 329 5.30 -8.12 4.28
C GLU A 329 6.84 -8.32 4.17
N THR A 330 7.39 -9.29 4.90
CA THR A 330 8.80 -9.72 4.86
C THR A 330 9.30 -10.10 3.46
N VAL A 331 8.42 -10.51 2.54
CA VAL A 331 8.83 -10.85 1.16
C VAL A 331 9.31 -9.63 0.38
N ASP A 332 8.70 -8.48 0.62
CA ASP A 332 9.14 -7.21 0.00
C ASP A 332 10.47 -6.77 0.62
N ILE A 333 10.73 -7.08 1.89
CA ILE A 333 12.00 -6.78 2.54
C ILE A 333 13.14 -7.61 1.92
N TYR A 334 12.88 -8.87 1.57
CA TYR A 334 13.86 -9.70 0.85
C TYR A 334 14.21 -9.10 -0.51
N ALA A 335 13.19 -8.74 -1.29
CA ALA A 335 13.34 -8.08 -2.57
C ALA A 335 14.08 -6.73 -2.44
N LEU A 336 13.78 -5.95 -1.39
CA LEU A 336 14.47 -4.71 -1.06
C LEU A 336 15.95 -4.97 -0.74
N GLY A 337 16.28 -6.01 0.02
CA GLY A 337 17.67 -6.41 0.29
C GLY A 337 18.44 -6.74 -0.99
N LEU A 338 17.81 -7.42 -1.94
CA LEU A 338 18.39 -7.71 -3.25
C LEU A 338 18.59 -6.44 -4.09
N LEU A 339 17.64 -5.49 -4.03
CA LEU A 339 17.81 -4.16 -4.63
C LEU A 339 18.98 -3.39 -4.01
N LEU A 340 19.18 -3.46 -2.69
CA LEU A 340 20.32 -2.82 -2.03
C LEU A 340 21.65 -3.38 -2.53
N ILE A 341 21.75 -4.71 -2.67
CA ILE A 341 22.93 -5.38 -3.23
C ILE A 341 23.14 -4.98 -4.70
N GLU A 342 22.07 -4.93 -5.47
CA GLU A 342 22.11 -4.54 -6.87
C GLU A 342 22.55 -3.08 -7.06
N LEU A 343 22.12 -2.15 -6.19
CA LEU A 343 22.56 -0.75 -6.21
C LEU A 343 24.07 -0.60 -5.96
N ASP A 344 24.69 -1.49 -5.20
CA ASP A 344 26.14 -1.45 -5.01
C ASP A 344 26.90 -2.10 -6.17
N THR A 345 26.46 -3.28 -6.57
CA THR A 345 27.18 -4.15 -7.52
C THR A 345 26.86 -3.87 -8.98
N HIS A 346 25.73 -3.24 -9.26
CA HIS A 346 25.08 -3.09 -10.57
C HIS A 346 24.74 -4.42 -11.28
N ALA A 347 25.02 -5.54 -10.62
CA ALA A 347 24.86 -6.88 -11.15
C ALA A 347 23.45 -7.40 -10.83
N VAL A 348 22.87 -8.12 -11.79
CA VAL A 348 21.59 -8.80 -11.58
C VAL A 348 21.72 -9.78 -10.41
N PRO A 349 20.76 -9.87 -9.48
CA PRO A 349 20.80 -10.83 -8.38
C PRO A 349 21.11 -12.25 -8.87
N TYR A 350 22.00 -12.91 -8.11
CA TYR A 350 22.49 -14.27 -8.38
C TYR A 350 23.24 -14.48 -9.70
N SER A 351 23.56 -13.42 -10.45
CA SER A 351 24.33 -13.54 -11.71
C SER A 351 25.74 -14.13 -11.50
N SER A 352 26.32 -13.95 -10.31
CA SER A 352 27.60 -14.54 -9.90
C SER A 352 27.48 -15.95 -9.31
N TYR A 353 26.27 -16.48 -9.14
CA TYR A 353 26.07 -17.77 -8.49
C TYR A 353 26.60 -18.90 -9.35
N LYS A 354 27.42 -19.76 -8.75
CA LYS A 354 28.04 -20.92 -9.39
C LYS A 354 27.71 -22.18 -8.61
N ASP A 355 27.48 -23.28 -9.32
CA ASP A 355 27.34 -24.60 -8.72
C ASP A 355 28.67 -25.09 -8.11
N ARG A 356 28.64 -26.25 -7.45
CA ARG A 356 29.86 -26.88 -6.87
C ARG A 356 30.96 -27.17 -7.89
N GLN A 357 30.64 -27.13 -9.18
CA GLN A 357 31.55 -27.39 -10.30
C GLN A 357 32.02 -26.08 -10.95
N GLY A 358 31.67 -24.93 -10.39
CA GLY A 358 32.08 -23.60 -10.86
C GLY A 358 31.28 -23.09 -12.07
N ARG A 359 30.17 -23.75 -12.43
CA ARG A 359 29.35 -23.40 -13.60
C ARG A 359 28.20 -22.48 -13.19
N TYR A 360 27.87 -21.53 -14.06
CA TYR A 360 26.67 -20.71 -13.89
C TYR A 360 25.41 -21.56 -14.09
N LEU A 361 24.39 -21.29 -13.28
CA LEU A 361 23.11 -21.97 -13.37
C LEU A 361 22.18 -21.25 -14.34
N GLY A 362 21.44 -22.02 -15.14
CA GLY A 362 20.28 -21.51 -15.85
C GLY A 362 19.13 -21.20 -14.90
N ASP A 363 18.21 -20.34 -15.32
CA ASP A 363 17.15 -19.76 -14.48
C ASP A 363 16.30 -20.80 -13.74
N TYR A 364 15.94 -21.91 -14.39
CA TYR A 364 15.18 -22.99 -13.75
C TYR A 364 15.94 -23.63 -12.58
N MET A 365 17.23 -23.94 -12.77
CA MET A 365 18.06 -24.52 -11.72
C MET A 365 18.34 -23.52 -10.61
N LEU A 366 18.53 -22.24 -10.95
CA LEU A 366 18.68 -21.19 -9.96
C LEU A 366 17.42 -21.01 -9.12
N MET A 367 16.23 -21.04 -9.74
CA MET A 367 14.95 -20.97 -9.03
C MET A 367 14.81 -22.16 -8.05
N ASP A 368 15.17 -23.37 -8.47
CA ASP A 368 15.14 -24.55 -7.60
C ASP A 368 16.11 -24.42 -6.41
N VAL A 369 17.30 -23.86 -6.64
CA VAL A 369 18.26 -23.56 -5.55
C VAL A 369 17.69 -22.54 -4.57
N ILE A 370 17.10 -21.45 -5.05
CA ILE A 370 16.51 -20.40 -4.18
C ILE A 370 15.34 -20.97 -3.39
N ARG A 371 14.43 -21.70 -4.06
CA ARG A 371 13.25 -22.33 -3.46
C ARG A 371 13.61 -23.28 -2.31
N ASN A 372 14.64 -24.11 -2.49
CA ASN A 372 15.05 -25.13 -1.54
C ASN A 372 16.07 -24.63 -0.50
N ALA A 373 16.36 -23.33 -0.48
CA ALA A 373 17.30 -22.76 0.47
C ALA A 373 16.76 -22.82 1.90
N VAL A 374 17.62 -23.18 2.86
CA VAL A 374 17.25 -23.25 4.28
C VAL A 374 18.03 -22.24 5.12
N PRO A 375 17.45 -21.72 6.23
CA PRO A 375 18.14 -20.81 7.14
C PRO A 375 19.56 -21.27 7.51
N GLY A 376 20.52 -20.36 7.44
CA GLY A 376 21.95 -20.64 7.66
C GLY A 376 22.74 -21.03 6.41
N GLN A 377 22.08 -21.29 5.27
CA GLN A 377 22.77 -21.41 3.97
C GLN A 377 23.06 -20.04 3.36
N THR A 378 24.23 -19.91 2.73
CA THR A 378 24.57 -18.75 1.92
C THR A 378 24.06 -18.95 0.50
N THR A 379 22.94 -18.32 0.16
CA THR A 379 22.34 -18.37 -1.19
C THR A 379 22.86 -17.28 -2.12
N ILE A 380 23.27 -16.14 -1.59
CA ILE A 380 23.73 -15.01 -2.41
C ILE A 380 25.25 -14.88 -2.27
N THR A 381 25.97 -15.36 -3.27
CA THR A 381 27.44 -15.24 -3.39
C THR A 381 27.82 -13.96 -4.14
N HIS A 382 27.47 -12.81 -3.56
CA HIS A 382 27.85 -11.50 -4.09
C HIS A 382 29.13 -10.99 -3.41
N THR A 383 29.89 -10.19 -4.14
CA THR A 383 30.99 -9.42 -3.57
C THR A 383 30.58 -7.96 -3.63
N PHE A 384 30.38 -7.34 -2.47
CA PHE A 384 30.12 -5.90 -2.39
C PHE A 384 31.29 -5.16 -3.05
N ALA A 385 30.96 -4.17 -3.87
CA ALA A 385 31.92 -3.39 -4.62
C ALA A 385 32.54 -2.32 -3.71
N SER A 386 31.74 -1.34 -3.29
CA SER A 386 32.23 -0.21 -2.49
C SER A 386 31.38 0.07 -1.25
N ALA A 387 30.45 -0.83 -0.91
CA ALA A 387 29.51 -0.65 0.17
C ALA A 387 30.19 -0.46 1.53
N PRO A 388 29.81 0.58 2.30
CA PRO A 388 30.16 0.67 3.72
C PRO A 388 29.66 -0.56 4.49
N LEU A 389 30.38 -0.97 5.54
CA LEU A 389 30.04 -2.17 6.32
C LEU A 389 28.61 -2.17 6.87
N TRP A 390 28.11 -1.02 7.30
CA TRP A 390 26.73 -0.89 7.79
C TRP A 390 25.70 -1.20 6.69
N TYR A 391 25.99 -0.82 5.43
CA TYR A 391 25.11 -1.03 4.29
C TYR A 391 25.11 -2.52 3.90
N GLN A 392 26.29 -3.15 3.98
CA GLN A 392 26.42 -4.60 3.79
C GLN A 392 25.60 -5.36 4.83
N ASP A 393 25.74 -5.00 6.12
CA ASP A 393 24.96 -5.60 7.21
C ASP A 393 23.45 -5.43 7.00
N LEU A 394 23.00 -4.21 6.66
CA LEU A 394 21.60 -3.93 6.40
C LEU A 394 21.05 -4.78 5.25
N ALA A 395 21.75 -4.82 4.12
CA ALA A 395 21.36 -5.62 2.96
C ALA A 395 21.31 -7.12 3.28
N LEU A 396 22.29 -7.64 4.03
CA LEU A 396 22.37 -9.05 4.45
C LEU A 396 21.24 -9.43 5.42
N ARG A 397 20.86 -8.56 6.35
CA ARG A 397 19.70 -8.78 7.22
C ARG A 397 18.38 -8.81 6.43
N CYS A 398 18.24 -7.94 5.43
CA CYS A 398 17.06 -7.93 4.56
C CYS A 398 16.90 -9.24 3.77
N VAL A 399 18.00 -9.84 3.30
CA VAL A 399 17.98 -11.11 2.54
C VAL A 399 18.09 -12.37 3.41
N SER A 400 17.76 -12.28 4.70
CA SER A 400 17.69 -13.44 5.58
C SER A 400 16.72 -14.50 5.03
N LEU A 401 17.16 -15.77 5.03
CA LEU A 401 16.31 -16.91 4.69
C LEU A 401 15.24 -17.21 5.76
N ASP A 402 15.45 -16.77 7.01
CA ASP A 402 14.38 -16.69 8.00
C ASP A 402 13.63 -15.36 7.81
N PRO A 403 12.34 -15.37 7.40
CA PRO A 403 11.56 -14.16 7.20
C PRO A 403 11.43 -13.31 8.47
N ASN A 404 11.41 -13.94 9.66
CA ASN A 404 11.29 -13.22 10.94
C ASN A 404 12.58 -12.52 11.36
N GLY A 405 13.72 -12.90 10.77
CA GLY A 405 15.00 -12.24 11.00
C GLY A 405 15.19 -10.96 10.19
N ARG A 406 14.25 -10.65 9.27
CA ARG A 406 14.33 -9.46 8.40
C ARG A 406 13.85 -8.21 9.15
N PRO A 407 14.48 -7.03 8.95
CA PRO A 407 14.00 -5.77 9.52
C PRO A 407 12.65 -5.36 8.91
N SER A 408 11.90 -4.47 9.56
CA SER A 408 10.75 -3.84 8.92
C SER A 408 11.18 -2.82 7.87
N ALA A 409 10.30 -2.45 6.94
CA ALA A 409 10.59 -1.38 5.98
C ALA A 409 10.88 -0.04 6.68
N VAL A 410 10.24 0.22 7.83
CA VAL A 410 10.48 1.41 8.66
C VAL A 410 11.88 1.39 9.27
N ASP A 411 12.37 0.23 9.71
CA ASP A 411 13.74 0.10 10.23
C ASP A 411 14.78 0.38 9.13
N VAL A 412 14.54 -0.11 7.91
CA VAL A 412 15.39 0.17 6.74
C VAL A 412 15.41 1.66 6.41
N VAL A 413 14.23 2.30 6.37
CA VAL A 413 14.11 3.76 6.17
C VAL A 413 14.90 4.52 7.25
N THR A 414 14.72 4.14 8.51
CA THR A 414 15.37 4.80 9.66
C THR A 414 16.89 4.74 9.55
N GLU A 415 17.44 3.57 9.22
CA GLU A 415 18.90 3.41 9.06
C GLU A 415 19.42 4.19 7.86
N LEU A 416 18.75 4.13 6.70
CA LEU A 416 19.17 4.89 5.50
C LEU A 416 19.14 6.40 5.73
N GLN A 417 18.09 6.92 6.38
CA GLN A 417 17.98 8.35 6.72
C GLN A 417 19.08 8.79 7.68
N LYS A 418 19.36 7.99 8.71
CA LYS A 418 20.45 8.25 9.64
C LYS A 418 21.79 8.37 8.91
N GLN A 419 22.09 7.43 8.02
CA GLN A 419 23.35 7.40 7.29
C GLN A 419 23.48 8.56 6.29
N LEU A 420 22.38 8.94 5.63
CA LEU A 420 22.28 10.14 4.78
C LEU A 420 22.49 11.45 5.55
N ARG A 421 22.08 11.51 6.82
CA ARG A 421 22.35 12.68 7.68
C ARG A 421 23.79 12.73 8.17
N GLU A 422 24.35 11.58 8.56
CA GLU A 422 25.69 11.49 9.13
C GLU A 422 26.81 11.62 8.08
N GLY A 423 26.50 11.43 6.79
CA GLY A 423 27.49 11.47 5.71
C GLY A 423 28.48 10.29 5.76
N SER A 424 28.17 9.22 6.49
CA SER A 424 29.09 8.12 6.80
C SER A 424 29.40 7.19 5.61
N TYR A 425 28.98 7.56 4.40
CA TYR A 425 29.16 6.79 3.16
C TYR A 425 30.23 7.38 2.24
N ASP A 426 30.72 8.60 2.51
CA ASP A 426 31.85 9.18 1.78
C ASP A 426 33.16 8.83 2.49
N ASN A 427 33.98 7.96 1.90
CA ASN A 427 35.39 7.73 2.31
C ASN A 427 36.30 8.96 2.03
N VAL A 428 35.71 10.14 1.79
CA VAL A 428 36.42 11.39 1.56
C VAL A 428 36.75 12.00 2.91
N ARG A 429 38.05 11.96 3.26
CA ARG A 429 38.63 12.87 4.25
C ARG A 429 38.15 14.29 3.92
N SER A 430 37.51 14.93 4.90
CA SER A 430 36.98 16.31 4.91
C SER A 430 35.49 16.51 4.57
N ILE A 431 34.62 16.02 5.45
CA ILE A 431 33.42 16.78 5.81
C ILE A 431 33.56 17.09 7.30
N ARG A 432 33.43 18.37 7.67
CA ARG A 432 33.41 18.82 9.07
C ARG A 432 32.45 17.89 9.82
N ARG A 433 32.96 17.21 10.85
CA ARG A 433 32.14 16.48 11.83
C ARG A 433 30.89 17.31 12.09
N LEU A 434 29.70 16.73 11.93
CA LEU A 434 28.55 17.14 12.72
C LEU A 434 29.07 17.39 14.13
N GLN A 435 29.18 18.65 14.55
CA GLN A 435 29.79 18.95 15.85
C GLN A 435 28.93 18.40 16.99
N LYS A 436 27.65 18.06 16.72
CA LYS A 436 26.73 17.34 17.59
C LYS A 436 25.81 16.40 16.78
N PRO A 437 25.44 15.23 17.32
CA PRO A 437 24.35 14.41 16.78
C PRO A 437 23.02 15.15 16.89
N PRO A 438 22.04 14.87 16.01
CA PRO A 438 20.72 15.47 16.07
C PRO A 438 20.11 15.35 17.46
N PRO A 439 19.41 16.38 17.94
CA PRO A 439 18.76 16.30 19.23
C PRO A 439 17.76 15.15 19.21
N VAL A 440 17.58 14.48 20.35
CA VAL A 440 16.59 13.40 20.53
C VAL A 440 15.75 13.67 21.78
N LEU A 441 14.57 13.06 21.85
CA LEU A 441 13.65 13.12 22.99
C LEU A 441 13.35 11.72 23.51
N ASN A 442 12.86 11.61 24.74
CA ASN A 442 12.15 10.40 25.16
C ASN A 442 10.65 10.61 24.93
N ALA A 443 9.93 9.54 24.66
CA ALA A 443 8.48 9.56 24.54
C ALA A 443 7.86 8.39 25.29
N LYS A 444 6.71 8.62 25.91
CA LYS A 444 5.83 7.55 26.41
C LYS A 444 4.65 7.41 25.46
N ILE A 445 4.42 6.20 25.00
CA ILE A 445 3.34 5.89 24.06
C ILE A 445 2.38 4.94 24.76
N SER A 446 1.12 5.36 24.90
CA SER A 446 0.06 4.53 25.46
C SER A 446 -0.89 4.02 24.40
N VAL A 447 -1.16 2.71 24.43
CA VAL A 447 -2.26 2.09 23.68
C VAL A 447 -3.46 1.99 24.62
N VAL A 448 -4.46 2.85 24.41
CA VAL A 448 -5.56 3.02 25.36
C VAL A 448 -6.66 1.99 25.10
N ARG A 449 -7.29 2.05 23.92
CA ARG A 449 -8.40 1.17 23.50
C ARG A 449 -8.56 1.18 21.98
N ALA A 450 -9.32 0.25 21.41
CA ALA A 450 -9.77 0.31 20.02
C ALA A 450 -11.29 0.34 19.92
N LYS A 451 -11.81 0.67 18.72
CA LYS A 451 -13.24 0.58 18.39
C LYS A 451 -13.46 0.14 16.95
N ASN A 452 -14.58 -0.53 16.71
CA ASN A 452 -15.01 -1.00 15.39
C ASN A 452 -13.91 -1.80 14.66
N LEU A 453 -13.13 -2.60 15.39
CA LEU A 453 -12.15 -3.48 14.76
C LEU A 453 -12.85 -4.52 13.88
N LEU A 454 -12.21 -4.93 12.79
CA LEU A 454 -12.64 -6.10 12.03
C LEU A 454 -12.66 -7.34 12.95
N ASP A 455 -13.76 -8.08 12.92
CA ASP A 455 -13.79 -9.39 13.55
C ASP A 455 -13.08 -10.41 12.66
N THR A 456 -12.07 -11.07 13.22
CA THR A 456 -11.24 -12.06 12.53
C THR A 456 -11.47 -13.48 13.00
N GLN A 457 -12.35 -13.71 13.99
CA GLN A 457 -12.70 -15.06 14.44
C GLN A 457 -13.93 -15.60 13.71
N ALA A 458 -13.86 -16.88 13.35
CA ALA A 458 -15.02 -17.61 12.86
C ALA A 458 -15.91 -18.12 14.01
N PHE A 459 -15.32 -18.35 15.19
CA PHE A 459 -15.99 -18.83 16.39
C PHE A 459 -15.33 -18.22 17.63
N GLY A 460 -16.14 -17.79 18.60
CA GLY A 460 -15.67 -17.15 19.84
C GLY A 460 -15.63 -15.63 19.76
N VAL A 461 -15.10 -15.01 20.81
CA VAL A 461 -14.85 -13.56 20.86
C VAL A 461 -13.35 -13.33 20.71
N GLN A 462 -12.96 -12.46 19.77
CA GLN A 462 -11.54 -12.22 19.52
C GLN A 462 -10.82 -11.69 20.76
N ASP A 463 -9.52 -12.00 20.84
CA ASP A 463 -8.60 -11.76 21.95
C ASP A 463 -7.48 -10.78 21.53
N PRO A 464 -7.76 -9.46 21.43
CA PRO A 464 -6.88 -8.55 20.74
C PRO A 464 -5.69 -8.12 21.59
N TYR A 465 -4.54 -7.93 20.95
CA TYR A 465 -3.35 -7.33 21.54
C TYR A 465 -2.54 -6.56 20.50
N CYS A 466 -1.69 -5.64 20.94
CA CYS A 466 -0.88 -4.80 20.06
C CYS A 466 0.61 -5.13 20.18
N ARG A 467 1.31 -5.16 19.05
CA ARG A 467 2.78 -5.13 18.95
C ARG A 467 3.19 -3.78 18.39
N LEU A 468 3.99 -3.03 19.12
CA LEU A 468 4.47 -1.71 18.74
C LEU A 468 5.93 -1.81 18.27
N SER A 469 6.29 -1.03 17.26
CA SER A 469 7.67 -0.79 16.83
C SER A 469 7.90 0.71 16.67
N LEU A 470 8.99 1.24 17.23
CA LEU A 470 9.43 2.61 17.02
C LEU A 470 10.96 2.66 17.03
N GLY A 471 11.55 3.03 15.89
CA GLY A 471 13.01 3.11 15.72
C GLY A 471 13.72 1.80 16.09
N GLY A 472 13.20 0.66 15.62
CA GLY A 472 13.72 -0.69 15.92
C GLY A 472 13.44 -1.21 17.33
N ARG A 473 12.81 -0.43 18.22
CA ARG A 473 12.46 -0.89 19.58
C ARG A 473 11.06 -1.47 19.57
N LEU A 474 10.93 -2.70 20.07
CA LEU A 474 9.66 -3.42 20.12
C LEU A 474 9.02 -3.35 21.50
N ALA A 475 7.69 -3.23 21.53
CA ALA A 475 6.87 -3.35 22.73
C ALA A 475 5.59 -4.15 22.44
N LYS A 476 4.94 -4.71 23.46
CA LYS A 476 3.72 -5.50 23.29
C LYS A 476 2.76 -5.28 24.46
N THR A 477 1.47 -5.13 24.17
CA THR A 477 0.42 -5.08 25.20
C THR A 477 0.09 -6.49 25.71
N LYS A 478 -0.45 -6.57 26.92
CA LYS A 478 -1.23 -7.74 27.35
C LYS A 478 -2.38 -8.01 26.38
N VAL A 479 -2.75 -9.28 26.29
CA VAL A 479 -3.93 -9.74 25.56
C VAL A 479 -5.17 -9.32 26.34
N HIS A 480 -6.18 -8.83 25.63
CA HIS A 480 -7.48 -8.55 26.22
C HIS A 480 -8.42 -9.70 25.89
N ASP A 481 -8.48 -10.67 26.80
CA ASP A 481 -9.29 -11.88 26.63
C ASP A 481 -10.77 -11.52 26.48
N ASN A 482 -11.44 -12.09 25.48
CA ASN A 482 -12.80 -11.77 25.03
C ASN A 482 -13.01 -10.26 24.75
N GLY A 483 -12.04 -9.63 24.08
CA GLY A 483 -12.08 -8.21 23.79
C GLY A 483 -12.98 -7.77 22.65
N GLY A 484 -13.36 -8.69 21.78
CA GLY A 484 -14.26 -8.40 20.66
C GLY A 484 -13.71 -7.27 19.78
N CYS A 485 -14.60 -6.45 19.24
CA CYS A 485 -14.23 -5.37 18.32
C CYS A 485 -13.84 -4.05 19.02
N ASP A 486 -13.95 -3.98 20.35
CA ASP A 486 -13.74 -2.77 21.16
C ASP A 486 -12.84 -2.99 22.40
N PRO A 487 -11.63 -3.57 22.23
CA PRO A 487 -10.74 -3.93 23.34
C PRO A 487 -10.18 -2.70 24.09
N LYS A 488 -9.82 -2.90 25.36
CA LYS A 488 -9.20 -1.88 26.22
C LYS A 488 -7.89 -2.39 26.83
N TRP A 489 -6.78 -1.70 26.57
CA TRP A 489 -5.46 -2.13 27.07
C TRP A 489 -4.89 -1.20 28.14
N SER A 490 -5.04 0.11 27.99
CA SER A 490 -4.54 1.14 28.92
C SER A 490 -3.08 0.92 29.35
N GLN A 491 -2.20 0.58 28.40
CA GLN A 491 -0.79 0.27 28.66
C GLN A 491 0.13 1.31 28.04
N THR A 492 1.19 1.68 28.76
CA THR A 492 2.15 2.73 28.37
C THR A 492 3.55 2.16 28.26
N PHE A 493 4.27 2.57 27.22
CA PHE A 493 5.61 2.08 26.89
C PHE A 493 6.60 3.25 26.72
N PRO A 494 7.76 3.23 27.40
CA PRO A 494 8.79 4.23 27.20
C PRO A 494 9.66 3.92 25.97
N PHE A 495 9.90 4.94 25.15
CA PHE A 495 10.81 4.92 24.02
C PHE A 495 11.85 6.02 24.19
N ASN A 496 13.13 5.64 24.25
CA ASN A 496 14.24 6.58 24.39
C ASN A 496 14.91 6.81 23.04
N ASN A 497 15.51 8.00 22.87
CA ASN A 497 16.19 8.46 21.65
C ASN A 497 15.25 8.59 20.44
N VAL A 498 14.04 9.11 20.67
CA VAL A 498 13.04 9.37 19.65
C VAL A 498 13.41 10.65 18.88
N HIS A 499 13.33 10.58 17.56
CA HIS A 499 13.45 11.72 16.66
C HIS A 499 12.09 12.00 16.02
N PRO A 500 11.24 12.89 16.59
CA PRO A 500 9.83 12.99 16.21
C PRO A 500 9.58 13.42 14.77
N ILE A 501 10.53 14.04 14.09
CA ILE A 501 10.37 14.45 12.68
C ILE A 501 10.51 13.26 11.72
N ASP A 502 11.34 12.27 12.05
CA ASP A 502 11.72 11.22 11.09
C ASP A 502 11.19 9.84 11.46
N MET A 503 10.87 9.63 12.74
CA MET A 503 10.44 8.33 13.21
C MET A 503 8.94 8.11 13.03
N ILE A 504 8.60 6.86 12.76
CA ILE A 504 7.24 6.40 12.55
C ILE A 504 6.95 5.31 13.60
N LEU A 505 5.84 5.46 14.32
CA LEU A 505 5.32 4.41 15.18
C LEU A 505 4.50 3.42 14.35
N GLU A 506 4.84 2.15 14.41
CA GLU A 506 4.00 1.07 13.88
C GLU A 506 3.33 0.30 15.01
N ILE A 507 2.05 -0.05 14.83
CA ILE A 507 1.30 -0.90 15.74
C ILE A 507 0.57 -1.98 14.93
N ASN A 508 1.00 -3.23 15.09
CA ASN A 508 0.28 -4.39 14.58
C ASN A 508 -0.73 -4.85 15.63
N ILE A 509 -2.00 -4.82 15.28
CA ILE A 509 -3.10 -5.31 16.10
C ILE A 509 -3.33 -6.78 15.73
N MET A 510 -3.08 -7.64 16.70
CA MET A 510 -3.12 -9.09 16.58
C MET A 510 -4.31 -9.63 17.35
N ASN A 511 -4.80 -10.78 16.91
CA ASN A 511 -5.78 -11.62 17.59
C ASN A 511 -5.06 -12.89 18.04
N LYS A 512 -5.09 -13.19 19.34
CA LYS A 512 -4.47 -14.40 19.87
C LYS A 512 -5.31 -15.62 19.48
N ASN A 513 -4.67 -16.64 18.91
CA ASN A 513 -5.32 -17.91 18.57
C ASN A 513 -4.53 -19.10 19.13
N LEU A 514 -5.14 -20.29 19.12
CA LEU A 514 -4.54 -21.51 19.65
C LEU A 514 -3.26 -21.96 18.90
N LEU A 515 -3.22 -21.76 17.58
CA LEU A 515 -2.12 -22.23 16.73
C LEU A 515 -1.23 -21.09 16.24
N PHE A 516 -1.82 -20.09 15.58
CA PHE A 516 -1.10 -18.93 15.05
C PHE A 516 -1.92 -17.66 15.24
N ASP A 517 -1.33 -16.66 15.88
CA ASP A 517 -1.97 -15.35 16.07
C ASP A 517 -2.30 -14.73 14.71
N GLY A 518 -3.54 -14.31 14.52
CA GLY A 518 -4.01 -13.65 13.30
C GLY A 518 -3.81 -12.13 13.38
N GLN A 519 -3.57 -11.46 12.27
CA GLN A 519 -3.52 -9.99 12.24
C GLN A 519 -4.92 -9.43 11.98
N ILE A 520 -5.37 -8.51 12.83
CA ILE A 520 -6.62 -7.75 12.66
C ILE A 520 -6.38 -6.56 11.73
N GLY A 521 -5.27 -5.85 11.94
CA GLY A 521 -4.88 -4.71 11.14
C GLY A 521 -3.65 -4.00 11.68
N LYS A 522 -3.18 -2.99 10.94
CA LYS A 522 -1.98 -2.22 11.24
C LYS A 522 -2.31 -0.74 11.35
N VAL A 523 -1.55 -0.06 12.20
CA VAL A 523 -1.63 1.38 12.42
C VAL A 523 -0.22 1.92 12.30
N THR A 524 -0.07 3.02 11.57
CA THR A 524 1.21 3.67 11.37
C THR A 524 1.02 5.16 11.61
N VAL A 525 1.82 5.73 12.50
CA VAL A 525 1.74 7.14 12.89
C VAL A 525 3.12 7.78 12.73
N PRO A 526 3.34 8.59 11.68
CA PRO A 526 4.49 9.48 11.63
C PRO A 526 4.45 10.41 12.83
N LEU A 527 5.53 10.46 13.61
CA LEU A 527 5.52 11.20 14.87
C LEU A 527 5.38 12.72 14.64
N GLU A 528 5.75 13.22 13.46
CA GLU A 528 5.60 14.64 13.10
C GLU A 528 4.13 15.08 13.14
N GLU A 529 3.19 14.21 12.78
CA GLU A 529 1.75 14.50 12.78
C GLU A 529 1.20 14.71 14.20
N THR A 530 1.90 14.22 15.20
CA THR A 530 1.53 14.42 16.60
C THR A 530 2.00 15.76 17.14
N LEU A 531 3.14 16.28 16.65
CA LEU A 531 3.70 17.57 17.06
C LEU A 531 2.76 18.74 16.73
N GLU A 532 1.98 18.60 15.67
CA GLU A 532 0.91 19.54 15.29
C GLU A 532 -0.21 19.62 16.32
N LYS A 533 -0.35 18.59 17.17
CA LYS A 533 -1.53 18.35 18.00
C LYS A 533 -1.23 18.24 19.49
N ILE A 534 0.04 18.25 19.91
CA ILE A 534 0.41 18.20 21.33
C ILE A 534 -0.08 19.44 22.09
N ASP A 535 -0.49 19.27 23.33
CA ASP A 535 -0.91 20.34 24.24
C ASP A 535 0.28 20.98 24.99
N ALA A 536 -0.04 21.80 25.99
CA ALA A 536 0.93 22.46 26.87
C ALA A 536 1.80 21.51 27.69
N GLU A 537 1.35 20.28 27.91
CA GLU A 537 2.09 19.25 28.63
C GLU A 537 2.90 18.35 27.68
N ASN A 538 3.00 18.73 26.39
CA ASN A 538 3.55 17.93 25.30
C ASN A 538 2.84 16.59 25.12
N VAL A 539 1.53 16.56 25.36
CA VAL A 539 0.69 15.36 25.26
C VAL A 539 -0.24 15.48 24.06
N TYR A 540 -0.36 14.40 23.28
CA TYR A 540 -1.38 14.26 22.24
C TYR A 540 -2.18 12.98 22.48
N VAL A 541 -3.51 13.06 22.44
CA VAL A 541 -4.41 11.90 22.49
C VAL A 541 -5.31 11.93 21.26
N GLY A 542 -5.30 10.85 20.48
CA GLY A 542 -6.06 10.82 19.23
C GLY A 542 -6.40 9.41 18.74
N TRP A 543 -7.46 9.34 17.94
CA TRP A 543 -7.82 8.13 17.22
C TRP A 543 -7.00 8.00 15.95
N SER A 544 -6.29 6.89 15.82
CA SER A 544 -5.56 6.51 14.62
C SER A 544 -6.34 5.41 13.87
N PRO A 545 -6.54 5.54 12.56
CA PRO A 545 -7.24 4.53 11.77
C PRO A 545 -6.42 3.24 11.70
N VAL A 546 -7.11 2.11 11.80
CA VAL A 546 -6.56 0.76 11.62
C VAL A 546 -6.82 0.34 10.19
N PHE A 547 -5.80 -0.10 9.48
CA PHE A 547 -5.93 -0.59 8.11
C PHE A 547 -5.70 -2.11 8.05
N SER A 548 -6.48 -2.78 7.20
CA SER A 548 -6.12 -4.11 6.71
C SER A 548 -6.43 -4.21 5.23
N ARG A 549 -5.48 -4.74 4.45
CA ARG A 549 -5.58 -4.91 2.99
C ARG A 549 -5.99 -3.64 2.24
N GLY A 550 -5.49 -2.48 2.67
CA GLY A 550 -5.78 -1.16 2.10
C GLY A 550 -7.17 -0.60 2.39
N GLU A 551 -7.90 -1.17 3.35
CA GLU A 551 -9.22 -0.71 3.79
C GLU A 551 -9.18 -0.36 5.29
N MET A 552 -9.91 0.67 5.70
CA MET A 552 -10.02 1.01 7.13
C MET A 552 -10.89 -0.04 7.84
N LYS A 553 -10.36 -0.62 8.92
CA LYS A 553 -10.93 -1.72 9.71
C LYS A 553 -11.01 -1.39 11.20
N GLY A 554 -11.29 -0.13 11.52
CA GLY A 554 -11.48 0.36 12.89
C GLY A 554 -10.54 1.49 13.25
N HIS A 555 -10.49 1.80 14.55
CA HIS A 555 -9.63 2.85 15.08
C HIS A 555 -9.00 2.42 16.40
N VAL A 556 -7.77 2.87 16.67
CA VAL A 556 -7.10 2.74 17.97
C VAL A 556 -6.89 4.12 18.59
N LEU A 557 -7.15 4.26 19.88
CA LEU A 557 -6.90 5.47 20.65
C LEU A 557 -5.48 5.40 21.23
N LEU A 558 -4.64 6.32 20.79
CA LEU A 558 -3.24 6.44 21.22
C LEU A 558 -3.03 7.70 22.02
N ARG A 559 -2.14 7.62 23.01
CA ARG A 559 -1.61 8.77 23.75
C ARG A 559 -0.10 8.85 23.56
N PHE A 560 0.38 10.02 23.16
CA PHE A 560 1.79 10.36 23.03
C PHE A 560 2.13 11.39 24.10
N GLU A 561 3.20 11.18 24.84
CA GLU A 561 3.74 12.13 25.82
C GLU A 561 5.24 12.28 25.55
N TYR A 562 5.67 13.47 25.16
CA TYR A 562 7.08 13.77 24.92
C TYR A 562 7.72 14.35 26.18
N GLU A 563 8.85 13.78 26.60
CA GLU A 563 9.57 14.24 27.79
C GLU A 563 10.47 15.43 27.44
N GLY A 564 10.39 16.50 28.26
CA GLY A 564 11.18 17.72 28.05
C GLY A 564 10.47 18.76 27.19
N SER A 565 11.23 19.73 26.67
CA SER A 565 10.68 20.81 25.84
C SER A 565 10.79 20.47 24.36
N VAL A 566 9.65 20.14 23.74
CA VAL A 566 9.57 19.90 22.28
C VAL A 566 9.95 21.16 21.49
N ALA A 567 9.60 22.34 21.98
CA ALA A 567 9.97 23.61 21.34
C ALA A 567 11.50 23.78 21.29
N SER A 568 12.18 23.54 22.42
CA SER A 568 13.65 23.66 22.50
C SER A 568 14.34 22.61 21.61
N TRP A 569 13.74 21.42 21.51
CA TRP A 569 14.21 20.39 20.58
C TRP A 569 14.07 20.82 19.12
N LEU A 570 12.92 21.38 18.71
CA LEU A 570 12.69 21.88 17.35
C LEU A 570 13.62 23.05 16.99
N GLU A 571 13.92 23.94 17.94
CA GLU A 571 14.89 25.03 17.73
C GLU A 571 16.30 24.48 17.47
N ALA A 572 16.73 23.49 18.26
CA ALA A 572 18.00 22.80 18.06
C ALA A 572 18.04 22.08 16.69
N TYR A 573 16.98 21.35 16.35
CA TYR A 573 16.84 20.67 15.06
C TYR A 573 16.92 21.67 13.88
N ALA A 574 16.19 22.79 13.96
CA ALA A 574 16.17 23.80 12.91
C ALA A 574 17.54 24.50 12.73
N ALA A 575 18.23 24.79 13.84
CA ALA A 575 19.57 25.38 13.80
C ALA A 575 20.58 24.45 13.12
N GLU A 576 20.50 23.15 13.41
CA GLU A 576 21.34 22.14 12.77
C GLU A 576 21.05 22.02 11.28
N MET A 577 19.78 21.90 10.88
CA MET A 577 19.40 21.79 9.47
C MET A 577 19.75 23.03 8.64
N SER A 578 19.76 24.22 9.25
CA SER A 578 20.18 25.46 8.60
C SER A 578 21.69 25.50 8.31
N LEU A 579 22.51 24.89 9.17
CA LEU A 579 23.96 24.76 8.94
C LEU A 579 24.28 23.86 7.72
N PHE A 580 23.41 22.90 7.41
CA PHE A 580 23.55 22.03 6.23
C PHE A 580 23.25 22.76 4.91
N HIS A 581 22.36 23.75 4.91
CA HIS A 581 22.03 24.53 3.71
C HIS A 581 23.13 25.56 3.36
N GLY A 582 23.94 25.99 4.33
CA GLY A 582 24.98 27.01 4.16
C GLY A 582 26.33 26.49 3.63
N VAL A 583 26.54 25.17 3.58
CA VAL A 583 27.79 24.55 3.14
C VAL A 583 27.58 23.87 1.79
N GLU A 584 27.95 24.60 0.73
CA GLU A 584 28.13 24.17 -0.67
C GLU A 584 26.96 23.43 -1.35
N GLY A 585 26.27 24.12 -2.27
CA GLY A 585 25.98 23.67 -3.66
C GLY A 585 25.40 22.28 -3.94
N HIS A 586 24.98 21.52 -2.94
CA HIS A 586 24.56 20.13 -3.07
C HIS A 586 23.05 20.04 -3.07
N VAL A 587 22.52 19.67 -4.23
CA VAL A 587 21.14 19.23 -4.44
C VAL A 587 20.89 17.99 -3.56
N ARG A 588 20.49 18.20 -2.30
CA ARG A 588 19.46 17.35 -1.68
C ARG A 588 18.16 17.58 -2.45
N ASP A 589 17.17 16.72 -2.29
CA ASP A 589 15.81 17.09 -2.69
C ASP A 589 15.35 18.24 -1.78
N ILE A 590 15.71 19.45 -2.20
CA ILE A 590 15.46 20.72 -1.54
C ILE A 590 13.98 20.80 -1.15
N ARG A 591 13.06 20.14 -1.88
CA ARG A 591 11.63 20.23 -1.63
C ARG A 591 11.14 19.47 -0.39
N GLN A 592 11.60 18.24 -0.10
CA GLN A 592 11.12 17.52 1.10
C GLN A 592 11.70 18.13 2.38
N ASP A 593 13.00 18.44 2.38
CA ASP A 593 13.64 19.12 3.52
C ASP A 593 13.10 20.55 3.66
N GLU A 594 12.83 21.29 2.58
CA GLU A 594 12.14 22.59 2.65
C GLU A 594 10.73 22.44 3.19
N VAL A 595 9.96 21.42 2.79
CA VAL A 595 8.60 21.21 3.28
C VAL A 595 8.61 20.92 4.78
N VAL A 596 9.50 20.04 5.24
CA VAL A 596 9.66 19.72 6.67
C VAL A 596 10.15 20.95 7.43
N MET A 597 11.16 21.66 6.93
CA MET A 597 11.68 22.87 7.56
C MET A 597 10.68 24.01 7.59
N LYS A 598 9.85 24.13 6.55
CA LYS A 598 8.73 25.06 6.50
C LYS A 598 7.68 24.70 7.54
N LYS A 599 7.30 23.42 7.68
CA LYS A 599 6.42 22.98 8.77
C LYS A 599 7.01 23.30 10.15
N VAL A 600 8.29 23.03 10.36
CA VAL A 600 8.98 23.30 11.64
C VAL A 600 8.95 24.79 11.98
N THR A 601 9.32 25.65 11.03
CA THR A 601 9.50 27.09 11.25
C THR A 601 8.19 27.89 11.20
N GLU A 602 7.24 27.51 10.35
CA GLU A 602 5.98 28.24 10.14
C GLU A 602 4.79 27.65 10.91
N ILE A 603 4.84 26.37 11.30
CA ILE A 603 3.70 25.69 11.96
C ILE A 603 4.07 25.28 13.39
N PHE A 604 5.09 24.45 13.56
CA PHE A 604 5.35 23.80 14.86
C PHE A 604 5.89 24.78 15.90
N LEU A 605 6.96 25.52 15.56
CA LEU A 605 7.60 26.45 16.49
C LEU A 605 6.68 27.61 16.93
N PRO A 606 5.98 28.32 16.02
CA PRO A 606 5.09 29.40 16.43
C PRO A 606 3.99 28.92 17.39
N ARG A 607 3.33 27.81 17.05
CA ARG A 607 2.28 27.22 17.88
C ARG A 607 2.77 26.85 19.28
N LEU A 608 3.93 26.20 19.39
CA LEU A 608 4.47 25.80 20.69
C LEU A 608 4.91 27.00 21.53
N LYS A 609 5.38 28.07 20.89
CA LYS A 609 5.66 29.36 21.57
C LYS A 609 4.39 30.01 22.09
N ASP A 610 3.31 29.99 21.31
CA ASP A 610 2.01 30.52 21.73
C ASP A 610 1.43 29.74 22.92
N ILE A 611 1.54 28.41 22.89
CA ILE A 611 1.15 27.53 24.00
C ILE A 611 1.97 27.87 25.26
N ALA A 612 3.30 27.98 25.13
CA ALA A 612 4.17 28.32 26.26
C ALA A 612 3.86 29.72 26.83
N ALA A 613 3.62 30.70 25.97
CA ALA A 613 3.24 32.06 26.38
C ALA A 613 1.88 32.10 27.08
N ALA A 614 0.90 31.33 26.60
CA ALA A 614 -0.41 31.22 27.23
C ALA A 614 -0.31 30.60 28.64
N VAL A 615 0.48 29.53 28.80
CA VAL A 615 0.72 28.90 30.10
C VAL A 615 1.42 29.87 31.07
N ALA A 616 2.44 30.59 30.61
CA ALA A 616 3.15 31.58 31.42
C ALA A 616 2.23 32.73 31.88
N ASN A 617 1.34 33.20 31.00
CA ASN A 617 0.35 34.24 31.33
C ASN A 617 -0.71 33.76 32.34
N VAL A 618 -1.10 32.49 32.29
CA VAL A 618 -2.02 31.90 33.28
C VAL A 618 -1.33 31.73 34.63
N ALA A 619 -0.09 31.22 34.64
CA ALA A 619 0.70 31.09 35.86
C ALA A 619 1.00 32.44 36.52
N GLY A 620 1.32 33.47 35.73
CA GLY A 620 1.57 34.84 36.22
C GLY A 620 0.32 35.60 36.66
N LYS A 621 -0.90 35.12 36.34
CA LYS A 621 -2.16 35.63 36.89
C LYS A 621 -2.63 34.86 38.14
N ALA A 622 -2.10 33.66 38.35
CA ALA A 622 -2.40 32.81 39.50
C ALA A 622 -1.42 33.00 40.68
N ALA A 623 -0.22 33.52 40.40
CA ALA A 623 0.74 34.04 41.38
C ALA A 623 0.44 35.51 41.71
#